data_AF-A0A9P4QL16-F1
#
_entry.id   AF-A0A9P4QL16-F1
#
_cell.length_a   1.000
_cell.length_b   1.000
_cell.length_c   1.000
_cell.angle_alpha   90.00
_cell.angle_beta   90.00
_cell.angle_gamma   90.00
#
_symmetry.space_group_name_H-M   'P 1'
#
loop_
_entity.id
_entity.type
_entity.pdbx_description
1 polymer ?
#
loop_
_entity_poly.entity_id
_entity_poly.type
_entity_poly.pdbx_seq_one_letter_code
_entity_poly.pdbx_strand_id
1 'polypeptide(L)'
;MGRHANPDIRRAFAEFQDTDTPSKCNKVRCLHCGFVRAKNTTRQIEHLQECQVYLNSADAQAHIVHNGDGTPLDPNMPQGSGGSGILNGQHPNPNLQVHRRGPNTRRARDGQLLAPNVPHMNPPPAPSLTAHLLATCSAPFNQATQQPFLSHAGCGSLAPGPLSQWLVQDGHYSRGYIRFVGQLLAKIRLPQTTNSQFHPMYRTMDLLISALNNMRREMQFFEITATKYGLALGLDPPTPITRSLLDLFVSASSSSASLLEGMVVLWGTEHCYRSAWQYASSFSSTLSTPSTDSHIVALHQALIPNWTSPAFSKFVDACRALVDELANNAPGRDGKEEMYRCEEIFRQICWLAERFWPDVDGMGEEDESARLGPSMGGMGSGVNGLDATGLNGPGMNGVGINSAGMNGTGLNGTGMNGGDGDAVGDGRNAFGLPNGPGMEGVSQTS
;
A
#
# COMPACT_ATOMS: atom_id res chain seq x y z
N MET A 1 0.79 39.02 2.81
CA MET A 1 1.99 38.37 2.23
C MET A 1 3.22 39.09 2.77
N GLY A 2 3.89 38.53 3.78
CA GLY A 2 5.21 38.96 4.22
C GLY A 2 6.22 37.90 3.82
N ARG A 3 7.26 38.27 3.08
CA ARG A 3 8.34 37.35 2.68
C ARG A 3 9.09 36.92 3.95
N HIS A 4 9.13 35.63 4.25
CA HIS A 4 10.03 35.09 5.26
C HIS A 4 11.47 35.46 4.85
N ALA A 5 12.12 36.32 5.65
CA ALA A 5 13.51 36.69 5.44
C ALA A 5 14.38 35.45 5.62
N ASN A 6 15.12 35.08 4.57
CA ASN A 6 16.07 33.98 4.60
C ASN A 6 17.18 34.30 5.62
N PRO A 7 17.72 33.32 6.36
CA PRO A 7 18.92 33.52 7.17
C PRO A 7 20.01 34.13 6.29
N ASP A 8 20.82 35.02 6.85
CA ASP A 8 21.76 35.86 6.10
C ASP A 8 22.95 35.01 5.61
N ILE A 9 22.71 34.16 4.60
CA ILE A 9 23.64 33.19 3.99
C ILE A 9 24.96 33.86 3.59
N ARG A 10 24.90 35.16 3.30
CA ARG A 10 26.07 35.99 2.95
C ARG A 10 27.07 36.14 4.09
N ARG A 11 26.62 36.06 5.36
CA ARG A 11 27.50 36.17 6.53
C ARG A 11 28.07 34.82 6.98
N ALA A 12 27.35 33.72 6.72
CA ALA A 12 27.75 32.39 7.19
C ALA A 12 28.63 31.61 6.20
N PHE A 13 28.78 32.10 4.96
CA PHE A 13 29.56 31.44 3.92
C PHE A 13 30.52 32.39 3.19
N ALA A 14 31.74 31.93 2.94
CA ALA A 14 32.69 32.56 2.03
C ALA A 14 32.72 31.85 0.68
N GLU A 15 32.59 32.62 -0.40
CA GLU A 15 32.72 32.13 -1.77
C GLU A 15 34.19 32.06 -2.17
N PHE A 16 34.56 30.98 -2.86
CA PHE A 16 35.88 30.84 -3.47
C PHE A 16 35.80 29.99 -4.74
N GLN A 17 36.79 30.17 -5.60
CA GLN A 17 36.94 29.41 -6.83
C GLN A 17 38.13 28.48 -6.69
N ASP A 18 37.92 27.21 -7.00
CA ASP A 18 38.95 26.17 -6.87
C ASP A 18 39.87 26.23 -8.09
N THR A 19 41.16 26.52 -7.87
CA THR A 19 42.18 26.60 -8.92
C THR A 19 42.65 25.24 -9.40
N ASP A 20 42.49 24.19 -8.57
CA ASP A 20 43.02 22.85 -8.84
C ASP A 20 41.99 21.95 -9.54
N THR A 21 40.70 22.26 -9.37
CA THR A 21 39.60 21.65 -10.15
C THR A 21 38.67 22.74 -10.71
N PRO A 22 38.88 23.22 -11.95
CA PRO A 22 38.05 24.26 -12.55
C PRO A 22 36.66 23.71 -12.92
N SER A 23 35.82 23.52 -11.90
CA SER A 23 34.38 23.30 -12.07
C SER A 23 33.70 24.63 -12.42
N LYS A 24 32.77 24.62 -13.38
CA LYS A 24 32.01 25.82 -13.84
C LYS A 24 31.16 26.50 -12.75
N CYS A 25 31.12 25.96 -11.53
CA CYS A 25 30.27 26.42 -10.43
C CYS A 25 31.13 26.95 -9.27
N ASN A 26 30.79 28.14 -8.76
CA ASN A 26 31.44 28.71 -7.57
C ASN A 26 31.26 27.78 -6.36
N LYS A 27 32.29 27.64 -5.53
CA LYS A 27 32.22 26.91 -4.26
C LYS A 27 32.02 27.89 -3.10
N VAL A 28 31.41 27.40 -2.03
CA VAL A 28 31.17 28.12 -0.79
C VAL A 28 31.72 27.29 0.37
N ARG A 29 32.33 27.97 1.34
CA ARG A 29 32.81 27.41 2.60
C ARG A 29 32.00 27.97 3.75
N CYS A 30 31.46 27.12 4.62
CA CYS A 30 30.86 27.57 5.87
C CYS A 30 31.94 28.17 6.77
N LEU A 31 31.74 29.38 7.26
CA LEU A 31 32.70 30.08 8.12
C LEU A 31 32.75 29.52 9.56
N HIS A 32 31.77 28.70 9.94
CA HIS A 32 31.68 28.13 11.29
C HIS A 32 32.31 26.74 11.40
N CYS A 33 31.99 25.82 10.49
CA CYS A 33 32.50 24.44 10.52
C CYS A 33 33.54 24.14 9.42
N GLY A 34 33.77 25.06 8.49
CA GLY A 34 34.73 24.90 7.40
C GLY A 34 34.27 24.01 6.24
N PHE A 35 33.05 23.46 6.28
CA PHE A 35 32.50 22.58 5.24
C PHE A 35 32.41 23.29 3.89
N VAL A 36 32.88 22.63 2.82
CA VAL A 36 32.95 23.16 1.46
C VAL A 36 31.93 22.46 0.57
N ARG A 37 31.20 23.24 -0.24
CA ARG A 37 30.24 22.71 -1.22
C ARG A 37 30.07 23.65 -2.41
N ALA A 38 29.42 23.20 -3.48
CA ALA A 38 29.01 24.08 -4.57
C ALA A 38 27.96 25.10 -4.10
N LYS A 39 28.03 26.34 -4.60
CA LYS A 39 27.11 27.44 -4.27
C LYS A 39 25.69 27.09 -4.70
N ASN A 40 24.83 26.85 -3.72
CA ASN A 40 23.39 26.59 -3.90
C ASN A 40 22.68 27.00 -2.62
N THR A 41 21.82 28.01 -2.73
CA THR A 41 21.15 28.69 -1.61
C THR A 41 20.35 27.73 -0.73
N THR A 42 19.53 26.85 -1.32
CA THR A 42 18.69 25.90 -0.58
C THR A 42 19.54 24.97 0.29
N ARG A 43 20.57 24.38 -0.29
CA ARG A 43 21.46 23.47 0.42
C ARG A 43 22.41 24.20 1.40
N GLN A 44 22.62 25.51 1.24
CA GLN A 44 23.34 26.32 2.24
C GLN A 44 22.48 26.53 3.48
N ILE A 45 21.17 26.69 3.30
CA ILE A 45 20.20 26.80 4.41
C ILE A 45 20.09 25.47 5.15
N GLU A 46 19.94 24.36 4.41
CA GLU A 46 19.92 23.00 5.00
C GLU A 46 21.17 22.75 5.85
N HIS A 47 22.35 23.10 5.32
CA HIS A 47 23.59 22.97 6.08
C HIS A 47 23.60 23.80 7.37
N LEU A 48 23.10 25.05 7.37
CA LEU A 48 23.06 25.86 8.60
C LEU A 48 22.08 25.34 9.64
N GLN A 49 21.01 24.65 9.22
CA GLN A 49 20.07 24.01 10.14
C GLN A 49 20.68 22.79 10.86
N GLU A 50 21.72 22.18 10.29
CA GLU A 50 22.42 21.02 10.86
C GLU A 50 23.80 21.37 11.44
N CYS A 51 24.35 22.54 11.12
CA CYS A 51 25.68 22.97 11.57
C CYS A 51 25.63 23.41 13.03
N GLN A 52 25.94 22.50 13.94
CA GLN A 52 25.90 22.76 15.39
C GLN A 52 26.79 23.94 15.81
N VAL A 53 27.94 24.14 15.14
CA VAL A 53 28.85 25.26 15.43
C VAL A 53 28.22 26.60 15.06
N TYR A 54 27.43 26.66 13.98
CA TYR A 54 26.66 27.85 13.62
C TYR A 54 25.48 28.06 14.58
N LEU A 55 24.72 27.02 14.89
CA LEU A 55 23.57 27.11 15.81
C LEU A 55 23.96 27.62 17.20
N ASN A 56 25.17 27.33 17.64
CA ASN A 56 25.73 27.78 18.92
C ASN A 56 26.41 29.17 18.85
N SER A 57 26.47 29.80 17.67
CA SER A 57 27.14 31.08 17.45
C SER A 57 26.24 32.30 17.68
N ALA A 58 26.86 33.46 17.93
CA ALA A 58 26.16 34.75 18.06
C ALA A 58 25.36 35.12 16.80
N ASP A 59 25.79 34.64 15.62
CA ASP A 59 25.12 34.91 14.36
C ASP A 59 23.74 34.22 14.27
N ALA A 60 23.60 33.02 14.83
CA ALA A 60 22.30 32.33 14.92
C ALA A 60 21.37 33.00 15.94
N GLN A 61 21.92 33.53 17.03
CA GLN A 61 21.14 34.21 18.08
C GLN A 61 20.63 35.58 17.63
N ALA A 62 21.42 36.33 16.85
CA ALA A 62 20.99 37.61 16.27
C ALA A 62 19.79 37.45 15.31
N HIS A 63 19.67 36.31 14.63
CA HIS A 63 18.53 35.99 13.76
C HIS A 63 17.23 35.73 14.54
N ILE A 64 17.32 35.25 15.79
CA ILE A 64 16.15 35.00 16.65
C ILE A 64 15.59 36.31 17.21
N VAL A 65 16.47 37.25 17.59
CA VAL A 65 16.09 38.53 18.20
C VAL A 65 15.41 39.47 17.19
N HIS A 66 15.80 39.43 15.91
CA HIS A 66 15.29 40.37 14.90
C HIS A 66 13.83 40.09 14.43
N ASN A 67 13.21 39.00 14.89
CA ASN A 67 11.81 38.65 14.61
C ASN A 67 10.82 39.01 15.75
N GLY A 68 11.29 39.65 16.82
CA GLY A 68 10.51 39.88 18.04
C GLY A 68 9.89 41.26 18.18
N ASP A 69 8.90 41.61 17.36
CA ASP A 69 7.99 42.73 17.70
C ASP A 69 6.52 42.28 17.57
N GLY A 70 5.91 41.91 18.71
CA GLY A 70 4.51 41.48 18.79
C GLY A 70 4.14 40.63 20.02
N THR A 71 4.10 41.25 21.21
CA THR A 71 3.42 40.85 22.49
C THR A 71 3.73 39.49 23.14
N PRO A 72 3.89 39.42 24.49
CA PRO A 72 4.40 38.24 25.19
C PRO A 72 3.34 37.15 25.33
N LEU A 73 3.68 35.93 24.91
CA LEU A 73 2.88 34.72 25.14
C LEU A 73 3.57 33.79 26.15
N ASP A 74 2.72 33.24 27.01
CA ASP A 74 2.85 32.27 28.10
C ASP A 74 3.88 31.13 27.84
N PRO A 75 4.71 30.69 28.83
CA PRO A 75 5.83 29.76 28.60
C PRO A 75 5.47 28.29 28.32
N ASN A 76 4.24 27.95 27.92
CA ASN A 76 3.82 26.53 27.89
C ASN A 76 2.98 26.13 26.66
N MET A 77 3.55 26.26 25.45
CA MET A 77 2.93 25.75 24.22
C MET A 77 3.96 25.10 23.27
N PRO A 78 3.68 23.92 22.68
CA PRO A 78 4.60 23.26 21.75
C PRO A 78 4.55 23.88 20.35
N GLN A 79 5.72 24.16 19.77
CA GLN A 79 5.93 24.74 18.44
C GLN A 79 5.36 23.86 17.32
N GLY A 80 4.36 24.39 16.60
CA GLY A 80 3.87 23.84 15.34
C GLY A 80 4.66 24.39 14.16
N SER A 81 5.38 23.51 13.46
CA SER A 81 6.02 23.81 12.17
C SER A 81 5.01 23.63 11.03
N GLY A 82 4.50 24.73 10.50
CA GLY A 82 3.74 24.75 9.25
C GLY A 82 4.47 25.56 8.18
N GLY A 83 4.64 25.01 6.98
CA GLY A 83 4.81 25.80 5.76
C GLY A 83 5.96 25.45 4.81
N SER A 84 5.86 24.31 4.12
CA SER A 84 6.28 24.08 2.71
C SER A 84 6.50 22.58 2.46
N GLY A 85 5.42 21.80 2.43
CA GLY A 85 5.48 20.37 2.10
C GLY A 85 4.20 19.79 1.50
N ILE A 86 3.11 20.58 1.49
CA ILE A 86 1.79 20.15 1.03
C ILE A 86 1.78 19.81 -0.48
N LEU A 87 2.73 20.33 -1.26
CA LEU A 87 2.79 20.13 -2.71
C LEU A 87 3.69 18.98 -3.18
N ASN A 88 4.45 18.33 -2.28
CA ASN A 88 5.39 17.24 -2.66
C ASN A 88 4.98 15.86 -2.11
N GLY A 89 3.87 15.74 -1.39
CA GLY A 89 3.32 14.45 -0.92
C GLY A 89 4.23 13.62 -0.01
N GLN A 90 5.39 14.13 0.42
CA GLN A 90 6.37 13.42 1.25
C GLN A 90 5.97 13.30 2.73
N HIS A 91 4.82 13.88 3.12
CA HIS A 91 4.21 13.69 4.42
C HIS A 91 2.71 13.45 4.27
N PRO A 92 2.08 12.61 5.11
CA PRO A 92 0.63 12.62 5.24
C PRO A 92 0.19 14.06 5.58
N ASN A 93 -0.98 14.47 5.08
CA ASN A 93 -1.58 15.77 5.35
C ASN A 93 -1.31 16.15 6.82
N PRO A 94 -0.67 17.30 7.14
CA PRO A 94 -0.39 17.67 8.53
C PRO A 94 -1.67 17.80 9.38
N ASN A 95 -2.84 17.85 8.75
CA ASN A 95 -4.15 17.81 9.40
C ASN A 95 -4.68 16.38 9.67
N LEU A 96 -3.98 15.32 9.24
CA LEU A 96 -4.30 13.92 9.54
C LEU A 96 -3.82 13.49 10.94
N GLN A 97 -3.63 14.44 11.87
CA GLN A 97 -3.31 14.14 13.27
C GLN A 97 -4.55 13.60 13.98
N VAL A 98 -4.57 12.28 14.18
CA VAL A 98 -5.68 11.47 14.74
C VAL A 98 -6.05 11.79 16.21
N HIS A 99 -5.39 12.73 16.90
CA HIS A 99 -5.58 12.94 18.35
C HIS A 99 -6.01 14.35 18.80
N ARG A 100 -6.51 15.22 17.92
CA ARG A 100 -7.15 16.47 18.38
C ARG A 100 -8.67 16.35 18.41
N ARG A 101 -9.22 15.73 19.46
CA ARG A 101 -10.52 16.19 19.96
C ARG A 101 -10.30 17.60 20.50
N GLY A 102 -10.77 18.61 19.76
CA GLY A 102 -10.69 20.01 20.22
C GLY A 102 -11.48 20.22 21.53
N PRO A 103 -11.10 21.19 22.37
CA PRO A 103 -11.83 21.48 23.59
C PRO A 103 -13.18 22.10 23.22
N ASN A 104 -14.25 21.34 23.39
CA ASN A 104 -15.61 21.82 23.20
C ASN A 104 -16.03 22.58 24.47
N THR A 105 -15.49 23.79 24.68
CA THR A 105 -15.93 24.68 25.76
C THR A 105 -17.28 25.28 25.40
N ARG A 106 -18.37 24.57 25.77
CA ARG A 106 -19.68 25.21 25.89
C ARG A 106 -19.59 26.26 27.00
N ARG A 107 -19.87 27.52 26.67
CA ARG A 107 -20.12 28.58 27.66
C ARG A 107 -21.25 28.13 28.58
N ALA A 108 -20.96 27.97 29.87
CA ALA A 108 -21.98 27.78 30.88
C ALA A 108 -22.73 29.10 31.05
N ARG A 109 -24.05 29.05 30.81
CA ARG A 109 -25.00 30.09 31.19
C ARG A 109 -25.28 29.92 32.69
N ASP A 110 -25.33 31.03 33.39
CA ASP A 110 -25.40 31.15 34.85
C ASP A 110 -26.39 30.21 35.56
N GLY A 111 -25.97 29.68 36.72
CA GLY A 111 -26.87 29.54 37.86
C GLY A 111 -27.38 28.15 38.27
N GLN A 112 -26.56 27.08 38.26
CA GLN A 112 -26.91 25.88 39.03
C GLN A 112 -25.80 25.37 39.94
N LEU A 113 -26.26 24.96 41.13
CA LEU A 113 -25.50 24.54 42.31
C LEU A 113 -24.49 23.43 41.97
N LEU A 114 -23.26 23.61 42.47
CA LEU A 114 -22.17 22.64 42.40
C LEU A 114 -22.60 21.30 43.03
N ALA A 115 -22.78 20.28 42.20
CA ALA A 115 -22.88 18.90 42.66
C ALA A 115 -21.50 18.41 43.16
N PRO A 116 -21.44 17.50 44.14
CA PRO A 116 -20.18 17.02 44.70
C PRO A 116 -19.35 16.28 43.65
N ASN A 117 -18.04 16.48 43.72
CA ASN A 117 -17.00 15.98 42.84
C ASN A 117 -17.13 14.45 42.62
N VAL A 118 -17.71 14.04 41.48
CA VAL A 118 -17.71 12.63 41.04
C VAL A 118 -16.31 12.34 40.48
N PRO A 119 -15.59 11.30 40.94
CA PRO A 119 -14.29 10.97 40.37
C PRO A 119 -14.45 10.77 38.86
N HIS A 120 -13.60 11.47 38.10
CA HIS A 120 -13.56 11.46 36.64
C HIS A 120 -13.25 10.04 36.16
N MET A 121 -14.27 9.19 36.05
CA MET A 121 -14.15 7.90 35.36
C MET A 121 -13.87 8.24 33.90
N ASN A 122 -12.65 7.96 33.45
CA ASN A 122 -12.33 7.99 32.02
C ASN A 122 -13.42 7.19 31.30
N PRO A 123 -14.04 7.76 30.25
CA PRO A 123 -15.01 7.00 29.48
C PRO A 123 -14.35 5.71 28.98
N PRO A 124 -15.07 4.58 28.97
CA PRO A 124 -14.52 3.33 28.47
C PRO A 124 -13.99 3.54 27.04
N PRO A 125 -12.82 2.97 26.69
CA PRO A 125 -12.27 3.11 25.36
C PRO A 125 -13.29 2.61 24.33
N ALA A 126 -13.44 3.36 23.23
CA ALA A 126 -14.34 2.97 22.15
C ALA A 126 -13.93 1.59 21.59
N PRO A 127 -14.89 0.76 21.15
CA PRO A 127 -14.56 -0.52 20.56
C PRO A 127 -13.70 -0.32 19.29
N SER A 128 -12.74 -1.23 19.08
CA SER A 128 -11.81 -1.21 17.96
C SER A 128 -12.00 -2.47 17.12
N LEU A 129 -12.54 -2.29 15.91
CA LEU A 129 -12.71 -3.37 14.95
C LEU A 129 -11.37 -3.99 14.60
N THR A 130 -10.35 -3.17 14.35
CA THR A 130 -9.00 -3.65 14.01
C THR A 130 -8.37 -4.47 15.12
N ALA A 131 -8.57 -4.10 16.40
CA ALA A 131 -8.12 -4.90 17.53
C ALA A 131 -8.86 -6.25 17.61
N HIS A 132 -10.17 -6.24 17.38
CA HIS A 132 -10.98 -7.47 17.34
C HIS A 132 -10.53 -8.42 16.23
N LEU A 133 -10.29 -7.90 15.02
CA LEU A 133 -9.80 -8.69 13.88
C LEU A 133 -8.45 -9.35 14.16
N LEU A 134 -7.50 -8.60 14.73
CA LEU A 134 -6.19 -9.12 15.12
C LEU A 134 -6.27 -10.16 16.23
N ALA A 135 -7.12 -9.94 17.23
CA ALA A 135 -7.33 -10.93 18.30
C ALA A 135 -7.91 -12.23 17.75
N THR A 136 -8.92 -12.12 16.90
CA THR A 136 -9.63 -13.26 16.30
C THR A 136 -8.75 -14.05 15.33
N CYS A 137 -7.90 -13.37 14.56
CA CYS A 137 -7.05 -13.98 13.54
C CYS A 137 -5.57 -14.01 13.94
N SER A 138 -5.25 -14.05 15.23
CA SER A 138 -3.87 -13.97 15.74
C SER A 138 -2.94 -15.03 15.13
N ALA A 139 -3.36 -16.31 15.10
CA ALA A 139 -2.56 -17.38 14.51
C ALA A 139 -2.43 -17.25 12.97
N PRO A 140 -3.52 -17.08 12.19
CA PRO A 140 -3.41 -16.79 10.75
C PRO A 140 -2.54 -15.58 10.43
N PHE A 141 -2.61 -14.52 11.23
CA PHE A 141 -1.82 -13.30 11.03
C PHE A 141 -0.32 -13.55 11.23
N ASN A 142 0.05 -14.32 12.26
CA ASN A 142 1.45 -14.71 12.46
C ASN A 142 1.97 -15.54 11.29
N GLN A 143 1.17 -16.52 10.82
CA GLN A 143 1.52 -17.30 9.63
C GLN A 143 1.66 -16.40 8.39
N ALA A 144 0.74 -15.46 8.19
CA ALA A 144 0.78 -14.54 7.05
C ALA A 144 2.02 -13.64 7.00
N THR A 145 2.66 -13.38 8.15
CA THR A 145 3.70 -12.35 8.28
C THR A 145 5.08 -12.91 8.63
N GLN A 146 5.18 -14.19 8.98
CA GLN A 146 6.44 -14.84 9.39
C GLN A 146 6.78 -15.99 8.44
N GLN A 147 7.09 -15.63 7.20
CA GLN A 147 7.38 -16.58 6.12
C GLN A 147 8.90 -16.81 5.95
N PRO A 148 9.33 -18.02 5.51
CA PRO A 148 10.75 -18.34 5.30
C PRO A 148 11.47 -17.35 4.38
N PHE A 149 10.81 -16.92 3.31
CA PHE A 149 11.30 -15.86 2.41
C PHE A 149 11.78 -14.62 3.19
N LEU A 150 11.00 -14.17 4.17
CA LEU A 150 11.28 -12.96 4.94
C LEU A 150 12.46 -13.14 5.89
N SER A 151 12.60 -14.31 6.52
CA SER A 151 13.77 -14.61 7.35
C SER A 151 15.04 -14.70 6.52
N HIS A 152 15.00 -15.34 5.33
CA HIS A 152 16.16 -15.39 4.44
C HIS A 152 16.50 -14.01 3.86
N ALA A 153 15.49 -13.19 3.55
CA ALA A 153 15.68 -11.81 3.13
C ALA A 153 16.37 -10.97 4.22
N GLY A 154 15.98 -11.15 5.49
CA GLY A 154 16.56 -10.45 6.63
C GLY A 154 17.94 -10.98 7.08
N CYS A 155 18.24 -12.27 6.88
CA CYS A 155 19.55 -12.85 7.17
C CYS A 155 20.57 -12.63 6.04
N GLY A 156 20.14 -12.12 4.89
CA GLY A 156 21.01 -11.93 3.72
C GLY A 156 21.37 -13.25 3.01
N SER A 157 20.53 -14.27 3.13
CA SER A 157 20.73 -15.60 2.53
C SER A 157 19.72 -15.92 1.41
N LEU A 158 18.85 -14.98 1.05
CA LEU A 158 17.84 -15.21 0.01
C LEU A 158 18.52 -15.27 -1.37
N ALA A 159 18.16 -16.25 -2.20
CA ALA A 159 18.63 -16.34 -3.57
C ALA A 159 18.05 -15.22 -4.47
N PRO A 160 18.70 -14.90 -5.60
CA PRO A 160 18.22 -13.86 -6.51
C PRO A 160 16.90 -14.23 -7.23
N GLY A 161 16.65 -15.52 -7.48
CA GLY A 161 15.44 -16.02 -8.14
C GLY A 161 14.15 -15.68 -7.39
N PRO A 162 14.00 -16.11 -6.12
CA PRO A 162 12.85 -15.77 -5.29
C PRO A 162 12.62 -14.26 -5.17
N LEU A 163 13.70 -13.46 -5.01
CA LEU A 163 13.56 -12.01 -4.96
C LEU A 163 12.95 -11.45 -6.26
N SER A 164 13.44 -11.91 -7.40
CA SER A 164 12.94 -11.51 -8.72
C SER A 164 11.47 -11.89 -8.89
N GLN A 165 11.10 -13.13 -8.53
CA GLN A 165 9.72 -13.61 -8.57
C GLN A 165 8.80 -12.69 -7.75
N TRP A 166 9.16 -12.40 -6.50
CA TRP A 166 8.36 -11.53 -5.65
C TRP A 166 8.24 -10.12 -6.25
N LEU A 167 9.33 -9.50 -6.73
CA LEU A 167 9.28 -8.17 -7.36
C LEU A 167 8.32 -8.12 -8.57
N VAL A 168 8.30 -9.17 -9.40
CA VAL A 168 7.38 -9.26 -10.54
C VAL A 168 5.92 -9.34 -10.06
N GLN A 169 5.65 -10.19 -9.07
CA GLN A 169 4.29 -10.37 -8.53
C GLN A 169 3.78 -9.13 -7.80
N ASP A 170 4.65 -8.45 -7.06
CA ASP A 170 4.35 -7.20 -6.36
C ASP A 170 4.06 -6.05 -7.34
N GLY A 171 4.71 -6.06 -8.50
CA GLY A 171 4.36 -5.18 -9.61
C GLY A 171 2.93 -5.37 -10.12
N HIS A 172 2.44 -6.61 -10.21
CA HIS A 172 1.04 -6.88 -10.60
C HIS A 172 0.07 -6.42 -9.50
N TYR A 173 0.40 -6.72 -8.23
CA TYR A 173 -0.34 -6.24 -7.06
C TYR A 173 -0.50 -4.71 -7.06
N SER A 174 0.60 -3.98 -7.25
CA SER A 174 0.64 -2.51 -7.29
C SER A 174 -0.31 -1.91 -8.33
N ARG A 175 -0.41 -2.53 -9.51
CA ARG A 175 -1.33 -2.09 -10.59
C ARG A 175 -2.79 -2.33 -10.23
N GLY A 176 -3.09 -3.45 -9.57
CA GLY A 176 -4.42 -3.75 -9.02
C GLY A 176 -4.84 -2.78 -7.93
N TYR A 177 -3.92 -2.49 -7.02
CA TYR A 177 -4.12 -1.57 -5.90
C TYR A 177 -4.58 -0.19 -6.36
N ILE A 178 -4.00 0.36 -7.43
CA ILE A 178 -4.43 1.66 -7.99
C ILE A 178 -5.91 1.65 -8.38
N ARG A 179 -6.38 0.58 -9.03
CA ARG A 179 -7.79 0.46 -9.46
C ARG A 179 -8.70 0.33 -8.24
N PHE A 180 -8.29 -0.51 -7.28
CA PHE A 180 -8.98 -0.72 -6.02
C PHE A 180 -9.20 0.58 -5.24
N VAL A 181 -8.12 1.31 -4.93
CA VAL A 181 -8.20 2.56 -4.16
C VAL A 181 -8.96 3.64 -4.94
N GLY A 182 -8.79 3.71 -6.26
CA GLY A 182 -9.58 4.61 -7.12
C GLY A 182 -11.08 4.34 -7.05
N GLN A 183 -11.49 3.07 -6.98
CA GLN A 183 -12.89 2.68 -6.81
C GLN A 183 -13.39 3.00 -5.40
N LEU A 184 -12.59 2.80 -4.34
CA LEU A 184 -12.96 3.24 -2.99
C LEU A 184 -13.20 4.74 -2.92
N LEU A 185 -12.34 5.54 -3.59
CA LEU A 185 -12.49 6.98 -3.68
C LEU A 185 -13.82 7.36 -4.35
N ALA A 186 -14.20 6.66 -5.42
CA ALA A 186 -15.48 6.88 -6.11
C ALA A 186 -16.72 6.55 -5.26
N LYS A 187 -16.58 5.71 -4.23
CA LYS A 187 -17.67 5.37 -3.30
C LYS A 187 -17.91 6.44 -2.24
N ILE A 188 -16.95 7.33 -2.00
CA ILE A 188 -17.08 8.36 -0.97
C ILE A 188 -18.21 9.34 -1.31
N ARG A 189 -19.05 9.62 -0.32
CA ARG A 189 -20.08 10.67 -0.37
C ARG A 189 -19.68 11.77 0.62
N LEU A 190 -19.37 12.95 0.09
CA LEU A 190 -18.95 14.10 0.89
C LEU A 190 -20.16 14.93 1.31
N PRO A 191 -20.50 14.99 2.61
CA PRO A 191 -21.57 15.84 3.08
C PRO A 191 -21.15 17.31 3.11
N GLN A 192 -22.12 18.21 2.96
CA GLN A 192 -21.90 19.63 3.22
C GLN A 192 -21.70 19.84 4.73
N THR A 193 -20.50 20.29 5.12
CA THR A 193 -20.14 20.48 6.52
C THR A 193 -19.37 21.79 6.69
N THR A 194 -19.53 22.44 7.84
CA THR A 194 -18.84 23.70 8.16
C THR A 194 -17.34 23.49 8.40
N ASN A 195 -16.93 22.27 8.77
CA ASN A 195 -15.54 21.92 9.00
C ASN A 195 -15.23 20.51 8.47
N SER A 196 -14.70 20.45 7.24
CA SER A 196 -14.36 19.20 6.57
C SER A 196 -13.13 18.50 7.17
N GLN A 197 -12.23 19.23 7.86
CA GLN A 197 -10.96 18.67 8.33
C GLN A 197 -11.14 17.52 9.33
N PHE A 198 -12.18 17.59 10.16
CA PHE A 198 -12.48 16.58 11.17
C PHE A 198 -13.54 15.58 10.73
N HIS A 199 -14.11 15.75 9.53
CA HIS A 199 -15.18 14.87 9.08
C HIS A 199 -14.58 13.55 8.54
N PRO A 200 -15.05 12.38 9.03
CA PRO A 200 -14.47 11.08 8.68
C PRO A 200 -14.36 10.86 7.17
N MET A 201 -15.41 11.16 6.40
CA MET A 201 -15.42 10.98 4.95
C MET A 201 -14.34 11.80 4.22
N TYR A 202 -14.06 13.04 4.65
CA TYR A 202 -13.01 13.86 4.05
C TYR A 202 -11.63 13.35 4.42
N ARG A 203 -11.44 12.88 5.65
CA ARG A 203 -10.18 12.25 6.09
C ARG A 203 -9.92 10.92 5.40
N THR A 204 -10.96 10.11 5.18
CA THR A 204 -10.87 8.90 4.35
C THR A 204 -10.49 9.24 2.91
N MET A 205 -11.10 10.26 2.31
CA MET A 205 -10.75 10.74 0.97
C MET A 205 -9.26 11.14 0.89
N ASP A 206 -8.79 11.97 1.82
CA ASP A 206 -7.39 12.40 1.88
C ASP A 206 -6.42 11.22 2.05
N LEU A 207 -6.80 10.22 2.85
CA LEU A 207 -6.02 9.00 3.04
C LEU A 207 -5.94 8.18 1.74
N LEU A 208 -7.05 7.96 1.05
CA LEU A 208 -7.07 7.22 -0.22
C LEU A 208 -6.26 7.93 -1.32
N ILE A 209 -6.32 9.26 -1.38
CA ILE A 209 -5.45 10.06 -2.28
C ILE A 209 -3.98 9.85 -1.91
N SER A 210 -3.66 9.86 -0.62
CA SER A 210 -2.29 9.61 -0.15
C SER A 210 -1.82 8.20 -0.48
N ALA A 211 -2.70 7.19 -0.38
CA ALA A 211 -2.42 5.80 -0.75
C ALA A 211 -2.08 5.68 -2.25
N LEU A 212 -2.83 6.33 -3.14
CA LEU A 212 -2.52 6.37 -4.58
C LEU A 212 -1.17 7.02 -4.87
N ASN A 213 -0.86 8.13 -4.18
CA ASN A 213 0.43 8.80 -4.32
C ASN A 213 1.60 7.94 -3.81
N ASN A 214 1.39 7.21 -2.70
CA ASN A 214 2.38 6.25 -2.18
C ASN A 214 2.64 5.15 -3.20
N MET A 215 1.57 4.50 -3.68
CA MET A 215 1.68 3.42 -4.65
C MET A 215 2.37 3.87 -5.96
N ARG A 216 2.09 5.09 -6.44
CA ARG A 216 2.78 5.63 -7.63
C ARG A 216 4.28 5.80 -7.40
N ARG A 217 4.69 6.25 -6.22
CA ARG A 217 6.11 6.37 -5.86
C ARG A 217 6.76 5.00 -5.70
N GLU A 218 6.04 4.03 -5.16
CA GLU A 218 6.51 2.67 -4.97
C GLU A 218 6.81 1.97 -6.30
N MET A 219 5.94 2.14 -7.29
CA MET A 219 6.20 1.65 -8.66
C MET A 219 7.51 2.24 -9.24
N GLN A 220 7.74 3.54 -9.07
CA GLN A 220 8.99 4.19 -9.50
C GLN A 220 10.20 3.71 -8.69
N PHE A 221 10.00 3.50 -7.38
CA PHE A 221 11.02 2.97 -6.49
C PHE A 221 11.48 1.58 -6.93
N PHE A 222 10.59 0.69 -7.38
CA PHE A 222 10.97 -0.60 -7.94
C PHE A 222 11.78 -0.48 -9.22
N GLU A 223 11.36 0.37 -10.16
CA GLU A 223 12.10 0.61 -11.41
C GLU A 223 13.53 1.12 -11.13
N ILE A 224 13.65 2.08 -10.21
CA ILE A 224 14.95 2.66 -9.80
C ILE A 224 15.80 1.61 -9.07
N THR A 225 15.20 0.84 -8.15
CA THR A 225 15.91 -0.17 -7.36
C THR A 225 16.43 -1.28 -8.26
N ALA A 226 15.61 -1.80 -9.16
CA ALA A 226 16.02 -2.83 -10.11
C ALA A 226 17.17 -2.35 -10.99
N THR A 227 17.10 -1.11 -11.49
CA THR A 227 18.16 -0.51 -12.32
C THR A 227 19.45 -0.30 -11.51
N LYS A 228 19.35 0.27 -10.30
CA LYS A 228 20.51 0.63 -9.46
C LYS A 228 21.32 -0.59 -9.03
N TYR A 229 20.64 -1.69 -8.70
CA TYR A 229 21.29 -2.91 -8.21
C TYR A 229 21.39 -4.01 -9.28
N GLY A 230 21.02 -3.72 -10.54
CA GLY A 230 21.09 -4.68 -11.64
C GLY A 230 20.23 -5.93 -11.41
N LEU A 231 19.03 -5.77 -10.82
CA LEU A 231 18.13 -6.88 -10.56
C LEU A 231 17.46 -7.30 -11.88
N ALA A 232 17.65 -8.55 -12.27
CA ALA A 232 16.97 -9.12 -13.43
C ALA A 232 15.51 -9.43 -13.07
N LEU A 233 14.56 -8.74 -13.69
CA LEU A 233 13.13 -8.97 -13.49
C LEU A 233 12.53 -9.74 -14.68
N GLY A 234 11.77 -10.79 -14.37
CA GLY A 234 11.01 -11.55 -15.35
C GLY A 234 9.79 -10.77 -15.90
N LEU A 235 9.12 -11.38 -16.88
CA LEU A 235 7.85 -10.91 -17.44
C LEU A 235 6.70 -11.86 -17.11
N ASP A 236 6.85 -12.63 -16.02
CA ASP A 236 5.90 -13.67 -15.67
C ASP A 236 4.50 -13.07 -15.41
N PRO A 237 3.45 -13.79 -15.85
CA PRO A 237 2.09 -13.38 -15.56
C PRO A 237 1.84 -13.42 -14.04
N PRO A 238 0.75 -12.80 -13.56
CA PRO A 238 0.38 -12.93 -12.16
C PRO A 238 0.17 -14.42 -11.81
N THR A 239 0.63 -14.87 -10.65
CA THR A 239 0.36 -16.23 -10.14
C THR A 239 -1.13 -16.37 -9.78
N PRO A 240 -1.64 -17.59 -9.55
CA PRO A 240 -2.98 -17.78 -9.02
C PRO A 240 -3.23 -17.00 -7.72
N ILE A 241 -2.26 -16.96 -6.80
CA ILE A 241 -2.38 -16.21 -5.54
C ILE A 241 -2.44 -14.70 -5.81
N THR A 242 -1.57 -14.17 -6.66
CA THR A 242 -1.62 -12.75 -7.06
C THR A 242 -2.96 -12.41 -7.71
N ARG A 243 -3.48 -13.27 -8.59
CA ARG A 243 -4.83 -13.09 -9.17
C ARG A 243 -5.92 -13.08 -8.10
N SER A 244 -5.90 -14.00 -7.14
CA SER A 244 -6.88 -14.02 -6.04
C SER A 244 -6.80 -12.76 -5.16
N LEU A 245 -5.61 -12.19 -4.98
CA LEU A 245 -5.42 -10.88 -4.34
C LEU A 245 -6.08 -9.74 -5.14
N LEU A 246 -5.92 -9.75 -6.46
CA LEU A 246 -6.59 -8.81 -7.35
C LEU A 246 -8.12 -9.00 -7.35
N ASP A 247 -8.62 -10.23 -7.23
CA ASP A 247 -10.05 -10.51 -7.13
C ASP A 247 -10.62 -10.04 -5.79
N LEU A 248 -9.88 -10.19 -4.68
CA LEU A 248 -10.24 -9.60 -3.39
C LEU A 248 -10.39 -8.07 -3.49
N PHE A 249 -9.45 -7.42 -4.18
CA PHE A 249 -9.53 -5.99 -4.47
C PHE A 249 -10.79 -5.61 -5.25
N VAL A 250 -11.11 -6.33 -6.33
CA VAL A 250 -12.35 -6.09 -7.10
C VAL A 250 -13.60 -6.32 -6.26
N SER A 251 -13.62 -7.37 -5.45
CA SER A 251 -14.74 -7.70 -4.57
C SER A 251 -14.99 -6.60 -3.53
N ALA A 252 -13.94 -6.18 -2.82
CA ALA A 252 -14.03 -5.20 -1.74
C ALA A 252 -14.30 -3.76 -2.22
N SER A 253 -14.00 -3.44 -3.47
CA SER A 253 -14.34 -2.16 -4.09
C SER A 253 -15.64 -2.18 -4.90
N SER A 254 -16.31 -3.33 -5.01
CA SER A 254 -17.57 -3.47 -5.74
C SER A 254 -18.67 -2.57 -5.19
N SER A 255 -19.73 -2.36 -5.99
CA SER A 255 -20.90 -1.59 -5.58
C SER A 255 -21.70 -2.24 -4.42
N SER A 256 -21.59 -3.56 -4.26
CA SER A 256 -22.23 -4.31 -3.17
C SER A 256 -21.45 -4.28 -1.86
N ALA A 257 -20.13 -4.08 -1.91
CA ALA A 257 -19.33 -3.91 -0.69
C ALA A 257 -19.59 -2.54 -0.05
N SER A 258 -19.42 -2.43 1.25
CA SER A 258 -19.39 -1.16 1.99
C SER A 258 -18.07 -0.41 1.76
N LEU A 259 -17.99 0.84 2.23
CA LEU A 259 -16.71 1.54 2.33
C LEU A 259 -15.83 0.93 3.43
N LEU A 260 -16.44 0.44 4.52
CA LEU A 260 -15.72 -0.16 5.64
C LEU A 260 -14.97 -1.43 5.23
N GLU A 261 -15.62 -2.34 4.50
CA GLU A 261 -14.99 -3.56 3.95
C GLU A 261 -13.78 -3.23 3.08
N GLY A 262 -13.90 -2.24 2.19
CA GLY A 262 -12.78 -1.73 1.40
C GLY A 262 -11.65 -1.15 2.24
N MET A 263 -11.98 -0.39 3.28
CA MET A 263 -10.98 0.17 4.20
C MET A 263 -10.31 -0.92 5.05
N VAL A 264 -11.01 -2.01 5.40
CA VAL A 264 -10.43 -3.20 6.05
C VAL A 264 -9.47 -3.90 5.12
N VAL A 265 -9.78 -4.04 3.83
CA VAL A 265 -8.81 -4.57 2.84
C VAL A 265 -7.58 -3.70 2.76
N LEU A 266 -7.74 -2.38 2.59
CA LEU A 266 -6.61 -1.45 2.54
C LEU A 266 -5.75 -1.54 3.80
N TRP A 267 -6.34 -1.40 4.98
CA TRP A 267 -5.58 -1.50 6.23
C TRP A 267 -4.96 -2.88 6.41
N GLY A 268 -5.71 -3.95 6.18
CA GLY A 268 -5.29 -5.32 6.45
C GLY A 268 -4.11 -5.73 5.59
N THR A 269 -4.13 -5.44 4.28
CA THR A 269 -2.99 -5.75 3.39
C THR A 269 -1.75 -4.96 3.77
N GLU A 270 -1.89 -3.66 4.03
CA GLU A 270 -0.78 -2.78 4.42
C GLU A 270 -0.21 -3.17 5.79
N HIS A 271 -1.06 -3.60 6.72
CA HIS A 271 -0.66 -4.05 8.05
C HIS A 271 0.08 -5.39 8.00
N CYS A 272 -0.38 -6.35 7.20
CA CYS A 272 0.35 -7.59 6.93
C CYS A 272 1.72 -7.29 6.31
N TYR A 273 1.76 -6.43 5.29
CA TYR A 273 2.99 -6.09 4.57
C TYR A 273 4.03 -5.43 5.48
N ARG A 274 3.62 -4.42 6.25
CA ARG A 274 4.47 -3.77 7.27
C ARG A 274 5.00 -4.78 8.28
N SER A 275 4.14 -5.66 8.79
CA SER A 275 4.51 -6.62 9.84
C SER A 275 5.46 -7.69 9.31
N ALA A 276 5.27 -8.13 8.06
CA ALA A 276 6.18 -9.01 7.34
C ALA A 276 7.59 -8.43 7.18
N TRP A 277 7.69 -7.18 6.72
CA TRP A 277 8.99 -6.51 6.58
C TRP A 277 9.63 -6.16 7.93
N GLN A 278 8.83 -5.90 8.97
CA GLN A 278 9.33 -5.76 10.34
C GLN A 278 9.90 -7.09 10.86
N TYR A 279 9.25 -8.22 10.57
CA TYR A 279 9.79 -9.54 10.87
C TYR A 279 11.13 -9.77 10.15
N ALA A 280 11.21 -9.52 8.84
CA ALA A 280 12.47 -9.60 8.09
C ALA A 280 13.57 -8.71 8.72
N SER A 281 13.24 -7.47 9.08
CA SER A 281 14.20 -6.54 9.70
C SER A 281 14.74 -7.01 11.05
N SER A 282 14.03 -7.87 11.77
CA SER A 282 14.51 -8.41 13.05
C SER A 282 15.73 -9.32 12.90
N PHE A 283 15.98 -9.82 11.68
CA PHE A 283 17.15 -10.65 11.36
C PHE A 283 18.33 -9.84 10.83
N SER A 284 18.16 -8.57 10.42
CA SER A 284 19.22 -7.77 9.79
C SER A 284 20.49 -7.62 10.63
N SER A 285 20.40 -7.73 11.96
CA SER A 285 21.56 -7.68 12.87
C SER A 285 22.40 -8.95 12.87
N THR A 286 21.96 -10.03 12.23
CA THR A 286 22.72 -11.30 12.14
C THR A 286 23.77 -11.27 11.03
N LEU A 287 23.70 -10.30 10.09
CA LEU A 287 24.77 -10.09 9.11
C LEU A 287 26.03 -9.60 9.81
N SER A 288 26.99 -10.50 9.95
CA SER A 288 28.31 -10.19 10.50
C SER A 288 29.19 -9.42 9.50
N THR A 289 28.91 -9.56 8.20
CA THR A 289 29.67 -8.97 7.10
C THR A 289 28.71 -8.46 6.02
N PRO A 290 28.89 -7.23 5.49
CA PRO A 290 28.09 -6.75 4.37
C PRO A 290 28.25 -7.67 3.15
N SER A 291 27.13 -8.13 2.58
CA SER A 291 27.14 -8.93 1.35
C SER A 291 27.60 -8.10 0.15
N THR A 292 28.25 -8.77 -0.81
CA THR A 292 28.60 -8.20 -2.12
C THR A 292 27.55 -8.46 -3.18
N ASP A 293 26.59 -9.34 -2.92
CA ASP A 293 25.58 -9.73 -3.88
C ASP A 293 24.53 -8.63 -4.04
N SER A 294 24.30 -8.20 -5.28
CA SER A 294 23.54 -6.98 -5.53
C SER A 294 22.09 -7.06 -5.05
N HIS A 295 21.48 -8.25 -5.10
CA HIS A 295 20.12 -8.49 -4.62
C HIS A 295 20.02 -8.44 -3.09
N ILE A 296 21.02 -8.94 -2.37
CA ILE A 296 21.11 -8.81 -0.92
C ILE A 296 21.36 -7.35 -0.53
N VAL A 297 22.25 -6.66 -1.24
CA VAL A 297 22.49 -5.23 -1.01
C VAL A 297 21.20 -4.42 -1.24
N ALA A 298 20.43 -4.72 -2.29
CA ALA A 298 19.14 -4.09 -2.56
C ALA A 298 18.13 -4.33 -1.43
N LEU A 299 18.04 -5.57 -0.93
CA LEU A 299 17.17 -5.94 0.18
C LEU A 299 17.45 -5.09 1.42
N HIS A 300 18.71 -5.05 1.86
CA HIS A 300 19.08 -4.40 3.12
C HIS A 300 19.14 -2.87 3.02
N GLN A 301 19.55 -2.32 1.87
CA GLN A 301 19.73 -0.87 1.74
C GLN A 301 18.49 -0.13 1.23
N ALA A 302 17.56 -0.82 0.56
CA ALA A 302 16.40 -0.19 -0.07
C ALA A 302 15.08 -0.84 0.32
N LEU A 303 14.92 -2.14 0.13
CA LEU A 303 13.61 -2.80 0.24
C LEU A 303 13.14 -2.90 1.70
N ILE A 304 13.89 -3.54 2.58
CA ILE A 304 13.53 -3.68 4.01
C ILE A 304 13.32 -2.29 4.66
N PRO A 305 14.21 -1.29 4.48
CA PRO A 305 14.00 0.05 5.06
C PRO A 305 12.74 0.78 4.56
N ASN A 306 12.27 0.51 3.34
CA ASN A 306 11.11 1.19 2.76
C ASN A 306 9.84 0.94 3.60
N TRP A 307 9.51 -0.33 3.83
CA TRP A 307 8.28 -0.73 4.54
C TRP A 307 8.46 -0.89 6.06
N THR A 308 9.68 -0.76 6.57
CA THR A 308 9.92 -0.61 8.03
C THR A 308 10.05 0.85 8.46
N SER A 309 9.93 1.79 7.51
CA SER A 309 10.09 3.21 7.80
C SER A 309 9.02 3.75 8.76
N PRO A 310 9.34 4.79 9.56
CA PRO A 310 8.36 5.49 10.39
C PRO A 310 7.23 6.13 9.56
N ALA A 311 7.52 6.55 8.33
CA ALA A 311 6.52 7.14 7.43
C ALA A 311 5.46 6.12 7.03
N PHE A 312 5.89 4.91 6.63
CA PHE A 312 4.98 3.82 6.29
C PHE A 312 4.18 3.37 7.53
N SER A 313 4.82 3.26 8.69
CA SER A 313 4.12 2.92 9.94
C SER A 313 3.01 3.92 10.27
N LYS A 314 3.27 5.23 10.16
CA LYS A 314 2.25 6.27 10.37
C LYS A 314 1.08 6.18 9.38
N PHE A 315 1.35 5.79 8.13
CA PHE A 315 0.30 5.57 7.14
C PHE A 315 -0.59 4.40 7.52
N VAL A 316 -0.01 3.26 7.92
CA VAL A 316 -0.76 2.08 8.38
C VAL A 316 -1.58 2.40 9.63
N ASP A 317 -1.03 3.17 10.58
CA ASP A 317 -1.75 3.62 11.78
C ASP A 317 -2.92 4.56 11.44
N ALA A 318 -2.77 5.41 10.42
CA ALA A 318 -3.86 6.25 9.93
C ALA A 318 -4.97 5.41 9.26
N CYS A 319 -4.61 4.38 8.49
CA CYS A 319 -5.58 3.41 7.94
C CYS A 319 -6.35 2.72 9.08
N ARG A 320 -5.62 2.23 10.09
CA ARG A 320 -6.20 1.59 11.28
C ARG A 320 -7.22 2.48 11.98
N ALA A 321 -6.83 3.72 12.25
CA ALA A 321 -7.67 4.68 12.95
C ALA A 321 -8.96 4.99 12.18
N LEU A 322 -8.87 5.13 10.86
CA LEU A 322 -10.06 5.38 10.03
C LEU A 322 -10.96 4.15 9.91
N VAL A 323 -10.42 2.92 9.88
CA VAL A 323 -11.24 1.71 9.97
C VAL A 323 -12.03 1.68 11.27
N ASP A 324 -11.37 1.91 12.41
CA ASP A 324 -12.04 1.94 13.72
C ASP A 324 -13.07 3.08 13.80
N GLU A 325 -12.75 4.26 13.28
CA GLU A 325 -13.67 5.40 13.25
C GLU A 325 -14.89 5.16 12.35
N LEU A 326 -14.71 4.52 11.18
CA LEU A 326 -15.80 4.17 10.28
C LEU A 326 -16.71 3.09 10.89
N ALA A 327 -16.13 2.06 11.50
CA ALA A 327 -16.88 1.02 12.19
C ALA A 327 -17.74 1.58 13.33
N ASN A 328 -17.21 2.55 14.09
CA ASN A 328 -17.94 3.20 15.17
C ASN A 328 -19.02 4.19 14.69
N ASN A 329 -18.89 4.72 13.47
CA ASN A 329 -19.85 5.66 12.90
C ASN A 329 -20.90 5.00 12.00
N ALA A 330 -20.78 3.70 11.69
CA ALA A 330 -21.71 2.96 10.85
C ALA A 330 -23.11 2.93 11.49
N PRO A 331 -24.11 3.66 10.95
CA PRO A 331 -25.42 3.78 11.55
C PRO A 331 -26.31 2.68 10.98
N GLY A 332 -26.27 1.47 11.51
CA GLY A 332 -26.99 0.34 10.91
C GLY A 332 -27.54 -0.68 11.89
N ARG A 333 -28.76 -1.17 11.62
CA ARG A 333 -29.34 -2.39 12.22
C ARG A 333 -28.49 -3.65 11.94
N ASP A 334 -27.65 -3.62 10.90
CA ASP A 334 -26.83 -4.74 10.40
C ASP A 334 -25.34 -4.65 10.77
N GLY A 335 -24.95 -3.85 11.77
CA GLY A 335 -23.54 -3.72 12.17
C GLY A 335 -22.88 -5.06 12.53
N LYS A 336 -23.67 -6.05 12.99
CA LYS A 336 -23.19 -7.42 13.23
C LYS A 336 -22.83 -8.15 11.94
N GLU A 337 -23.62 -8.01 10.88
CA GLU A 337 -23.36 -8.65 9.59
C GLU A 337 -22.16 -8.00 8.89
N GLU A 338 -22.06 -6.66 8.90
CA GLU A 338 -20.91 -5.94 8.36
C GLU A 338 -19.62 -6.32 9.11
N MET A 339 -19.68 -6.50 10.43
CA MET A 339 -18.56 -7.01 11.23
C MET A 339 -18.15 -8.43 10.79
N TYR A 340 -19.09 -9.36 10.60
CA TYR A 340 -18.77 -10.71 10.13
C TYR A 340 -18.10 -10.70 8.75
N ARG A 341 -18.58 -9.87 7.82
CA ARG A 341 -17.94 -9.68 6.51
C ARG A 341 -16.52 -9.14 6.64
N CYS A 342 -16.29 -8.18 7.54
CA CYS A 342 -14.94 -7.70 7.84
C CYS A 342 -14.03 -8.79 8.42
N GLU A 343 -14.56 -9.69 9.26
CA GLU A 343 -13.79 -10.85 9.76
C GLU A 343 -13.43 -11.82 8.64
N GLU A 344 -14.38 -12.17 7.77
CA GLU A 344 -14.13 -13.05 6.62
C GLU A 344 -13.09 -12.47 5.68
N ILE A 345 -13.21 -11.18 5.37
CA ILE A 345 -12.22 -10.43 4.58
C ILE A 345 -10.85 -10.50 5.25
N PHE A 346 -10.75 -10.24 6.56
CA PHE A 346 -9.45 -10.25 7.23
C PHE A 346 -8.82 -11.65 7.28
N ARG A 347 -9.62 -12.71 7.45
CA ARG A 347 -9.16 -14.10 7.31
C ARG A 347 -8.65 -14.37 5.91
N GLN A 348 -9.35 -13.91 4.88
CA GLN A 348 -8.93 -14.04 3.48
C GLN A 348 -7.62 -13.29 3.21
N ILE A 349 -7.46 -12.08 3.76
CA ILE A 349 -6.21 -11.31 3.66
C ILE A 349 -5.06 -12.11 4.26
N CYS A 350 -5.22 -12.68 5.47
CA CYS A 350 -4.17 -13.49 6.10
C CYS A 350 -3.82 -14.71 5.23
N TRP A 351 -4.84 -15.43 4.74
CA TRP A 351 -4.64 -16.61 3.89
C TRP A 351 -3.89 -16.29 2.59
N LEU A 352 -4.21 -15.15 1.96
CA LEU A 352 -3.53 -14.69 0.74
C LEU A 352 -2.11 -14.21 1.02
N ALA A 353 -1.92 -13.43 2.09
CA ALA A 353 -0.62 -12.87 2.46
C ALA A 353 0.40 -13.96 2.84
N GLU A 354 -0.05 -15.04 3.49
CA GLU A 354 0.78 -16.22 3.76
C GLU A 354 1.36 -16.82 2.47
N ARG A 355 0.56 -16.89 1.40
CA ARG A 355 0.88 -17.58 0.13
C ARG A 355 1.45 -16.66 -0.95
N PHE A 356 1.56 -15.37 -0.65
CA PHE A 356 2.05 -14.39 -1.62
C PHE A 356 3.57 -14.48 -1.81
N TRP A 357 4.28 -14.87 -0.76
CA TRP A 357 5.73 -15.00 -0.76
C TRP A 357 6.16 -16.24 -1.56
N PRO A 358 7.25 -16.15 -2.35
CA PRO A 358 7.84 -17.33 -2.99
C PRO A 358 8.21 -18.41 -1.98
N ASP A 359 7.98 -19.66 -2.37
CA ASP A 359 8.45 -20.82 -1.63
C ASP A 359 9.98 -20.90 -1.71
N VAL A 360 10.63 -20.96 -0.55
CA VAL A 360 12.09 -21.08 -0.45
C VAL A 360 12.46 -22.24 0.46
N ASP A 361 13.53 -22.93 0.09
CA ASP A 361 14.08 -24.03 0.88
C ASP A 361 14.87 -23.51 2.09
N GLY A 362 15.44 -24.42 2.90
CA GLY A 362 16.25 -24.06 4.07
C GLY A 362 17.54 -23.28 3.75
N MET A 363 17.91 -23.15 2.48
CA MET A 363 19.05 -22.39 1.99
C MET A 363 18.65 -21.04 1.39
N GLY A 364 17.36 -20.75 1.28
CA GLY A 364 16.84 -19.54 0.66
C GLY A 364 16.77 -19.61 -0.87
N GLU A 365 16.93 -20.79 -1.46
CA GLU A 365 16.79 -21.07 -2.89
C GLU A 365 15.33 -21.40 -3.23
N GLU A 366 14.97 -21.41 -4.52
CA GLU A 366 13.62 -21.81 -4.96
C GLU A 366 13.33 -23.27 -4.59
N ASP A 367 12.24 -23.53 -3.85
CA ASP A 367 11.80 -24.91 -3.60
C ASP A 367 10.99 -25.45 -4.79
N GLU A 368 11.68 -26.12 -5.72
CA GLU A 368 11.07 -26.79 -6.87
C GLU A 368 10.11 -27.92 -6.46
N SER A 369 10.20 -28.44 -5.23
CA SER A 369 9.33 -29.51 -4.73
C SER A 369 7.91 -29.00 -4.42
N ALA A 370 7.77 -27.71 -4.11
CA ALA A 370 6.49 -27.06 -3.81
C ALA A 370 5.61 -26.86 -5.06
N ARG A 371 6.20 -26.85 -6.27
CA ARG A 371 5.46 -26.75 -7.55
C ARG A 371 4.69 -28.02 -7.92
N LEU A 372 4.93 -29.15 -7.24
CA LEU A 372 4.29 -30.44 -7.51
C LEU A 372 3.03 -30.69 -6.64
N GLY A 373 2.13 -29.70 -6.54
CA GLY A 373 0.71 -29.96 -6.25
C GLY A 373 0.05 -30.70 -7.43
N PRO A 374 -1.12 -31.36 -7.27
CA PRO A 374 -1.62 -32.33 -8.25
C PRO A 374 -1.81 -31.68 -9.62
N SER A 375 -0.85 -31.92 -10.50
CA SER A 375 -0.82 -31.43 -11.87
C SER A 375 -2.00 -32.02 -12.62
N MET A 376 -2.99 -31.19 -12.93
CA MET A 376 -3.84 -31.37 -14.11
C MET A 376 -2.89 -31.56 -15.31
N GLY A 377 -2.82 -32.78 -15.82
CA GLY A 377 -1.89 -33.18 -16.86
C GLY A 377 -1.94 -32.25 -18.06
N GLY A 378 -0.83 -31.59 -18.34
CA GLY A 378 -0.62 -30.87 -19.58
C GLY A 378 -0.68 -31.86 -20.73
N MET A 379 -1.63 -31.62 -21.65
CA MET A 379 -1.78 -32.35 -22.90
C MET A 379 -0.57 -32.05 -23.80
N GLY A 380 0.52 -32.80 -23.59
CA GLY A 380 1.73 -32.71 -24.39
C GLY A 380 1.58 -33.54 -25.68
N SER A 381 1.56 -32.85 -26.82
CA SER A 381 1.71 -33.44 -28.14
C SER A 381 3.00 -34.27 -28.23
N GLY A 382 2.89 -35.55 -28.55
CA GLY A 382 4.01 -36.43 -28.87
C GLY A 382 3.71 -37.20 -30.16
N VAL A 383 4.33 -36.75 -31.25
CA VAL A 383 4.37 -37.45 -32.55
C VAL A 383 5.75 -38.09 -32.71
N ASN A 384 5.74 -39.35 -33.18
CA ASN A 384 6.82 -40.18 -33.74
C ASN A 384 7.76 -40.98 -32.80
N GLY A 385 7.85 -42.29 -33.09
CA GLY A 385 9.16 -42.97 -33.14
C GLY A 385 9.28 -44.37 -32.52
N LEU A 386 8.84 -45.40 -33.25
CA LEU A 386 9.49 -46.71 -33.50
C LEU A 386 10.17 -47.51 -32.35
N ASP A 387 9.53 -48.66 -32.07
CA ASP A 387 10.05 -50.04 -32.15
C ASP A 387 10.99 -50.66 -31.08
N ALA A 388 10.71 -51.96 -30.85
CA ALA A 388 11.59 -53.06 -30.46
C ALA A 388 11.71 -53.53 -28.97
N THR A 389 11.20 -54.76 -28.79
CA THR A 389 11.67 -55.89 -27.94
C THR A 389 11.22 -56.05 -26.48
N GLY A 390 10.71 -57.25 -26.16
CA GLY A 390 10.74 -57.82 -24.80
C GLY A 390 9.61 -58.80 -24.46
N LEU A 391 9.80 -60.09 -24.76
CA LEU A 391 8.91 -61.23 -24.46
C LEU A 391 8.96 -61.70 -22.98
N ASN A 392 7.89 -62.45 -22.62
CA ASN A 392 7.73 -63.51 -21.59
C ASN A 392 7.10 -63.19 -20.21
N GLY A 393 5.97 -63.88 -19.93
CA GLY A 393 5.11 -63.83 -18.73
C GLY A 393 5.62 -64.71 -17.55
N PRO A 394 4.78 -65.45 -16.78
CA PRO A 394 3.31 -65.56 -16.70
C PRO A 394 2.73 -65.34 -15.26
N GLY A 395 1.40 -65.27 -15.10
CA GLY A 395 0.78 -65.19 -13.76
C GLY A 395 -0.72 -65.49 -13.74
N MET A 396 -1.07 -66.60 -13.10
CA MET A 396 -2.38 -67.29 -13.04
C MET A 396 -3.64 -66.52 -12.62
N ASN A 397 -4.74 -67.06 -13.14
CA ASN A 397 -6.15 -66.89 -12.82
C ASN A 397 -6.55 -67.07 -11.34
N GLY A 398 -7.49 -66.25 -10.89
CA GLY A 398 -8.57 -66.60 -9.94
C GLY A 398 -9.85 -65.91 -10.42
N VAL A 399 -10.86 -66.61 -10.95
CA VAL A 399 -12.03 -67.18 -10.22
C VAL A 399 -12.52 -66.19 -9.15
N GLY A 400 -13.71 -65.60 -9.16
CA GLY A 400 -15.01 -65.93 -9.75
C GLY A 400 -16.09 -65.47 -8.74
N ILE A 401 -17.36 -65.43 -9.17
CA ILE A 401 -18.62 -65.26 -8.40
C ILE A 401 -19.30 -63.87 -8.46
N ASN A 402 -20.12 -63.72 -9.52
CA ASN A 402 -21.60 -63.58 -9.53
C ASN A 402 -22.37 -62.86 -8.40
N SER A 403 -23.23 -61.91 -8.81
CA SER A 403 -24.71 -61.91 -8.61
C SER A 403 -25.26 -60.61 -9.24
N ALA A 404 -26.03 -60.62 -10.34
CA ALA A 404 -27.51 -60.80 -10.40
C ALA A 404 -28.27 -59.99 -9.34
N GLY A 405 -29.29 -59.17 -9.62
CA GLY A 405 -30.02 -58.85 -10.84
C GLY A 405 -31.31 -58.06 -10.50
N MET A 406 -31.88 -57.42 -11.52
CA MET A 406 -33.33 -57.19 -11.75
C MET A 406 -34.15 -56.17 -10.92
N ASN A 407 -34.53 -55.09 -11.63
CA ASN A 407 -35.89 -54.82 -12.17
C ASN A 407 -36.89 -53.93 -11.39
N GLY A 408 -37.68 -53.16 -12.16
CA GLY A 408 -38.95 -52.53 -11.78
C GLY A 408 -39.02 -51.01 -12.04
N THR A 409 -39.48 -50.53 -13.21
CA THR A 409 -40.85 -50.01 -13.51
C THR A 409 -41.26 -48.80 -12.66
N GLY A 410 -41.74 -47.65 -13.14
CA GLY A 410 -42.49 -47.25 -14.34
C GLY A 410 -43.46 -46.11 -13.95
N LEU A 411 -44.15 -45.50 -14.94
CA LEU A 411 -45.13 -44.37 -14.91
C LEU A 411 -44.49 -43.00 -15.21
N ASN A 412 -44.61 -42.34 -16.39
CA ASN A 412 -45.66 -42.13 -17.40
C ASN A 412 -46.66 -40.98 -17.10
N GLY A 413 -46.85 -40.09 -18.10
CA GLY A 413 -47.92 -39.09 -18.22
C GLY A 413 -47.42 -37.72 -18.74
N THR A 414 -47.23 -37.51 -20.06
CA THR A 414 -48.17 -36.89 -21.05
C THR A 414 -48.66 -35.48 -20.66
N GLY A 415 -48.64 -34.41 -21.47
CA GLY A 415 -48.42 -34.20 -22.90
C GLY A 415 -49.36 -33.09 -23.44
N MET A 416 -48.84 -32.20 -24.31
CA MET A 416 -49.55 -31.36 -25.33
C MET A 416 -50.42 -30.17 -24.83
N ASN A 417 -50.63 -29.06 -25.54
CA ASN A 417 -50.29 -28.55 -26.87
C ASN A 417 -50.48 -27.01 -26.85
N GLY A 418 -49.66 -26.22 -27.56
CA GLY A 418 -50.08 -25.54 -28.82
C GLY A 418 -50.44 -24.07 -28.56
N GLY A 419 -50.09 -23.07 -29.37
CA GLY A 419 -49.47 -23.00 -30.69
C GLY A 419 -49.55 -21.55 -31.18
N ASP A 420 -48.85 -21.30 -32.28
CA ASP A 420 -48.99 -20.18 -33.24
C ASP A 420 -48.39 -18.82 -32.84
N GLY A 421 -47.55 -18.18 -33.65
CA GLY A 421 -47.02 -18.51 -34.97
C GLY A 421 -46.23 -17.31 -35.53
N ASP A 422 -45.08 -17.63 -36.13
CA ASP A 422 -44.45 -17.02 -37.32
C ASP A 422 -44.14 -15.50 -37.41
N ALA A 423 -43.12 -15.02 -38.12
CA ALA A 423 -41.89 -15.59 -38.69
C ALA A 423 -40.99 -14.43 -39.18
N VAL A 424 -39.69 -14.58 -38.92
CA VAL A 424 -38.51 -14.39 -39.79
C VAL A 424 -38.40 -13.14 -40.69
N GLY A 425 -37.25 -12.46 -40.60
CA GLY A 425 -36.71 -11.61 -41.66
C GLY A 425 -35.30 -11.10 -41.35
N ASP A 426 -34.29 -11.87 -41.76
CA ASP A 426 -32.85 -11.56 -41.75
C ASP A 426 -32.47 -10.20 -42.35
N GLY A 427 -31.40 -9.58 -41.84
CA GLY A 427 -30.79 -8.41 -42.50
C GLY A 427 -29.54 -7.88 -41.80
N ARG A 428 -28.37 -8.30 -42.29
CA ARG A 428 -27.01 -7.96 -41.84
C ARG A 428 -26.59 -6.50 -42.16
N ASN A 429 -25.50 -6.09 -41.48
CA ASN A 429 -24.53 -5.00 -41.78
C ASN A 429 -24.89 -3.60 -41.26
N ALA A 430 -23.99 -2.68 -40.95
CA ALA A 430 -22.58 -2.62 -40.54
C ALA A 430 -22.31 -1.12 -40.26
N PHE A 431 -21.21 -0.83 -39.54
CA PHE A 431 -20.55 0.46 -39.32
C PHE A 431 -20.78 1.60 -40.35
N GLY A 432 -20.86 2.85 -39.86
CA GLY A 432 -20.58 4.04 -40.69
C GLY A 432 -21.03 5.38 -40.09
N LEU A 433 -20.05 6.20 -39.67
CA LEU A 433 -20.17 7.63 -39.34
C LEU A 433 -20.78 8.45 -40.51
N PRO A 434 -21.51 9.56 -40.26
CA PRO A 434 -21.71 10.58 -41.26
C PRO A 434 -20.64 11.68 -41.14
N ASN A 435 -19.89 11.86 -42.22
CA ASN A 435 -18.99 12.97 -42.47
C ASN A 435 -19.52 13.75 -43.69
N GLY A 436 -19.54 15.08 -43.60
CA GLY A 436 -19.67 16.02 -44.74
C GLY A 436 -20.96 16.84 -44.80
N PRO A 437 -21.02 17.90 -45.64
CA PRO A 437 -19.96 18.63 -46.37
C PRO A 437 -19.81 20.06 -45.77
N GLY A 438 -18.93 20.98 -46.16
CA GLY A 438 -18.16 21.28 -47.37
C GLY A 438 -17.95 22.81 -47.34
N MET A 439 -16.72 23.27 -47.51
CA MET A 439 -16.33 24.68 -47.44
C MET A 439 -16.93 25.50 -48.60
N GLU A 440 -17.39 26.71 -48.30
CA GLU A 440 -17.35 27.86 -49.22
C GLU A 440 -16.61 29.02 -48.53
N GLY A 441 -15.74 29.67 -49.30
CA GLY A 441 -14.73 30.61 -48.83
C GLY A 441 -15.22 32.05 -48.67
N VAL A 442 -14.66 32.67 -47.62
CA VAL A 442 -14.12 34.05 -47.53
C VAL A 442 -14.31 34.96 -48.75
N SER A 443 -14.96 36.12 -48.58
CA SER A 443 -14.35 37.47 -48.70
C SER A 443 -15.37 38.62 -48.64
N GLN A 444 -14.95 39.71 -47.97
CA GLN A 444 -15.30 41.14 -48.11
C GLN A 444 -16.17 41.86 -47.05
N THR A 445 -15.57 42.97 -46.57
CA THR A 445 -16.11 44.21 -45.96
C THR A 445 -16.64 44.08 -44.52
N SER A 446 -16.24 44.87 -43.53
CA SER A 446 -15.54 46.18 -43.43
C SER A 446 -14.77 46.29 -42.12
#